data_AF-A0A6D2HDV1-F1
#
_entry.id   AF-A0A6D2HDV1-F1
#
_cell.length_a   1.000
_cell.length_b   1.000
_cell.length_c   1.000
_cell.angle_alpha   90.00
_cell.angle_beta   90.00
_cell.angle_gamma   90.00
#
_symmetry.space_group_name_H-M   'P 1'
#
loop_
_entity.id
_entity.type
_entity.pdbx_description
1 polymer ?
#
loop_
_entity_poly.entity_id
_entity_poly.type
_entity_poly.pdbx_seq_one_letter_code
_entity_poly.pdbx_strand_id
1 'polypeptide(L)'
;MAMGLIQCLVWLICFLIRVSSESDDVSVLKGWDLLSPSTNRTIVSAGGVFELGFFNPDPSRGERWYVGIWYKNIPEAGRRYVWVANRDNPLNNYNGTLGISGATLVIRDPSDNNRIVWSSTSFGSGSPVAKLLDSGNFVLMNSNDEDPGDILWQSFDYPTDTLLPGMKLGSDPDVNERTAHINRVLTSWKNAIDPSRGNYTLSLERRDESWGLSIMGSGNKRMYSSGPWNGAAFFRLPRPSPRRPTPKAP
;
A
#
# COMPACT_ATOMS: atom_id res chain seq x y z
N MET A 1 52.68 -5.30 -13.40
CA MET A 1 51.48 -4.72 -14.03
C MET A 1 50.27 -5.67 -14.06
N ALA A 2 50.43 -6.98 -14.21
CA ALA A 2 49.30 -7.92 -14.32
C ALA A 2 48.43 -8.10 -13.05
N MET A 3 49.01 -8.06 -11.84
CA MET A 3 48.25 -8.25 -10.59
C MET A 3 47.23 -7.14 -10.29
N GLY A 4 47.51 -5.89 -10.67
CA GLY A 4 46.59 -4.76 -10.42
C GLY A 4 45.31 -4.84 -11.29
N LEU A 5 45.42 -5.38 -12.50
CA LEU A 5 44.29 -5.55 -13.40
C LEU A 5 43.30 -6.61 -12.89
N ILE A 6 43.81 -7.69 -12.30
CA ILE A 6 42.99 -8.78 -11.73
C ILE A 6 42.20 -8.26 -10.51
N GLN A 7 42.82 -7.47 -9.65
CA GLN A 7 42.16 -6.87 -8.48
C GLN A 7 41.01 -5.94 -8.88
N CYS A 8 41.23 -5.10 -9.91
CA CYS A 8 40.20 -4.20 -10.46
C CYS A 8 39.05 -4.97 -11.12
N LEU A 9 39.35 -6.07 -11.82
CA LEU A 9 38.34 -6.90 -12.46
C LEU A 9 37.44 -7.59 -11.43
N VAL A 10 38.01 -8.10 -10.34
CA VAL A 10 37.26 -8.71 -9.23
C VAL A 10 36.35 -7.68 -8.55
N TRP A 11 36.85 -6.46 -8.32
CA TRP A 11 36.02 -5.38 -7.76
C TRP A 11 34.90 -4.94 -8.70
N LEU A 12 35.16 -4.84 -10.00
CA LEU A 12 34.16 -4.53 -11.01
C LEU A 12 33.10 -5.64 -11.10
N ILE A 13 33.51 -6.91 -11.07
CA ILE A 13 32.60 -8.06 -11.08
C ILE A 13 31.75 -8.07 -9.79
N CYS A 14 32.34 -7.84 -8.62
CA CYS A 14 31.59 -7.72 -7.36
C CYS A 14 30.63 -6.52 -7.34
N PHE A 15 31.02 -5.40 -7.98
CA PHE A 15 30.17 -4.22 -8.13
C PHE A 15 29.01 -4.50 -9.11
N LEU A 16 29.27 -5.17 -10.23
CA LEU A 16 28.27 -5.55 -11.21
C LEU A 16 27.29 -6.60 -10.65
N ILE A 17 27.77 -7.56 -9.84
CA ILE A 17 26.91 -8.54 -9.14
C ILE A 17 26.02 -7.85 -8.08
N ARG A 18 26.49 -6.77 -7.44
CA ARG A 18 25.65 -5.96 -6.55
C ARG A 18 24.62 -5.09 -7.28
N VAL A 19 24.83 -4.81 -8.57
CA VAL A 19 23.93 -3.98 -9.38
C VAL A 19 22.85 -4.80 -10.08
N SER A 20 23.05 -6.11 -10.27
CA SER A 20 22.04 -7.01 -10.85
C SER A 20 21.38 -7.90 -9.78
N SER A 21 20.58 -7.31 -8.88
CA SER A 21 19.47 -8.07 -8.29
C SER A 21 18.24 -7.82 -9.15
N GLU A 22 18.03 -8.66 -10.15
CA GLU A 22 16.75 -8.71 -10.86
C GLU A 22 15.73 -9.28 -9.85
N SER A 23 14.78 -8.45 -9.40
CA SER A 23 13.67 -8.96 -8.59
C SER A 23 12.84 -9.86 -9.48
N ASP A 24 12.52 -11.07 -9.02
CA ASP A 24 11.53 -11.92 -9.68
C ASP A 24 10.15 -11.25 -9.50
N ASP A 25 9.85 -10.31 -10.39
CA ASP A 25 8.59 -9.57 -10.45
C ASP A 25 7.45 -10.55 -10.78
N VAL A 26 6.54 -10.75 -9.83
CA VAL A 26 5.35 -11.56 -10.04
C VAL A 26 4.17 -10.64 -10.31
N SER A 27 3.42 -10.84 -11.39
CA SER A 27 2.24 -10.00 -11.67
C SER A 27 1.02 -10.37 -10.81
N VAL A 28 0.96 -11.62 -10.32
CA VAL A 28 -0.18 -12.19 -9.58
C VAL A 28 0.30 -13.18 -8.52
N LEU A 29 -0.16 -13.04 -7.27
CA LEU A 29 0.06 -14.00 -6.20
C LEU A 29 -1.04 -15.08 -6.23
N LYS A 30 -0.66 -16.35 -6.39
CA LYS A 30 -1.58 -17.49 -6.31
C LYS A 30 -1.52 -18.15 -4.94
N GLY A 31 -2.44 -19.10 -4.69
CA GLY A 31 -2.58 -19.77 -3.39
C GLY A 31 -1.33 -20.44 -2.82
N TRP A 32 -0.38 -20.85 -3.67
CA TRP A 32 0.87 -21.51 -3.26
C TRP A 32 2.07 -20.57 -3.21
N ASP A 33 1.91 -19.33 -3.69
CA ASP A 33 3.00 -18.36 -3.75
C ASP A 33 3.18 -17.65 -2.40
N LEU A 34 4.43 -17.35 -2.07
CA LEU A 34 4.79 -16.56 -0.89
C LEU A 34 5.79 -15.47 -1.29
N LEU A 35 5.55 -14.24 -0.80
CA LEU A 35 6.57 -13.20 -0.74
C LEU A 35 7.25 -13.24 0.62
N SER A 36 8.54 -12.93 0.67
CA SER A 36 9.31 -12.83 1.91
C SER A 36 10.42 -11.78 1.74
N PRO A 37 10.83 -11.07 2.81
CA PRO A 37 12.01 -10.22 2.75
C PRO A 37 13.26 -10.99 2.29
N SER A 38 13.38 -12.26 2.68
CA SER A 38 14.52 -13.13 2.34
C SER A 38 14.66 -13.43 0.84
N THR A 39 13.56 -13.44 0.09
CA THR A 39 13.55 -13.72 -1.36
C THR A 39 13.58 -12.45 -2.19
N ASN A 40 13.33 -11.29 -1.59
CA ASN A 40 13.22 -9.99 -2.26
C ASN A 40 12.26 -9.97 -3.47
N ARG A 41 11.28 -10.89 -3.47
CA ARG A 41 10.24 -10.98 -4.50
C ARG A 41 9.18 -9.92 -4.25
N THR A 42 8.74 -9.26 -5.31
CA THR A 42 7.70 -8.22 -5.27
C THR A 42 6.58 -8.53 -6.26
N ILE A 43 5.47 -7.80 -6.12
CA ILE A 43 4.38 -7.78 -7.08
C ILE A 43 4.34 -6.45 -7.78
N VAL A 44 4.38 -6.46 -9.10
CA VAL A 44 4.40 -5.25 -9.91
C VAL A 44 3.09 -5.12 -10.68
N SER A 45 2.50 -3.93 -10.62
CA SER A 45 1.34 -3.57 -11.44
C SER A 45 1.65 -3.70 -12.94
N ALA A 46 0.66 -4.06 -13.76
CA ALA A 46 0.88 -4.40 -15.17
C ALA A 46 1.61 -3.30 -15.98
N GLY A 47 1.30 -2.04 -15.72
CA GLY A 47 1.94 -0.87 -16.33
C GLY A 47 3.25 -0.43 -15.66
N GLY A 48 3.72 -1.14 -14.62
CA GLY A 48 4.96 -0.81 -13.92
C GLY A 48 4.91 0.48 -13.09
N VAL A 49 3.71 0.92 -12.69
CA VAL A 49 3.51 2.17 -11.94
C VAL A 49 3.77 1.96 -10.45
N PHE A 50 3.13 0.93 -9.90
CA PHE A 50 3.20 0.54 -8.50
C PHE A 50 3.87 -0.82 -8.32
N GLU A 51 4.49 -0.98 -7.16
CA GLU A 51 5.14 -2.20 -6.70
C GLU A 51 4.74 -2.47 -5.24
N LEU A 52 4.54 -3.74 -4.91
CA LEU A 52 4.19 -4.24 -3.59
C LEU A 52 5.25 -5.22 -3.11
N GLY A 53 5.71 -5.07 -1.88
CA GLY A 53 6.65 -6.01 -1.29
C GLY A 53 6.95 -5.72 0.17
N PHE A 54 7.92 -6.45 0.71
CA PHE A 54 8.46 -6.21 2.04
C PHE A 54 9.44 -5.04 2.04
N PHE A 55 9.41 -4.22 3.09
CA PHE A 55 10.36 -3.14 3.27
C PHE A 55 10.67 -2.92 4.76
N ASN A 56 11.85 -2.37 5.01
CA ASN A 56 12.27 -1.85 6.30
C ASN A 56 12.56 -0.34 6.14
N PRO A 57 11.77 0.56 6.76
CA PRO A 57 11.94 2.00 6.61
C PRO A 57 13.30 2.54 7.07
N ASP A 58 13.92 1.89 8.07
CA ASP A 58 15.23 2.28 8.60
C ASP A 58 15.98 1.04 9.15
N PRO A 59 16.78 0.37 8.30
CA PRO A 59 17.56 -0.79 8.71
C PRO A 59 18.53 -0.52 9.87
N SER A 60 18.94 0.74 10.10
CA SER A 60 19.85 1.09 11.19
C SER A 60 19.20 1.02 12.57
N ARG A 61 17.86 1.01 12.63
CA ARG A 61 17.07 1.00 13.87
C ARG A 61 16.45 -0.36 14.22
N GLY A 62 16.88 -1.40 13.51
CA GLY A 62 16.50 -2.79 13.76
C GLY A 62 15.63 -3.39 12.66
N GLU A 63 15.26 -4.65 12.85
CA GLU A 63 14.54 -5.44 11.86
C GLU A 63 13.03 -5.24 11.99
N ARG A 64 12.51 -4.08 11.57
CA ARG A 64 11.06 -3.85 11.51
C ARG A 64 10.58 -3.92 10.07
N TRP A 65 9.98 -5.06 9.73
CA TRP A 65 9.52 -5.35 8.38
C TRP A 65 8.01 -5.14 8.23
N TYR A 66 7.66 -4.52 7.12
CA TYR A 66 6.30 -4.20 6.74
C TYR A 66 6.05 -4.64 5.31
N VAL A 67 4.80 -4.96 4.99
CA VAL A 67 4.33 -5.09 3.60
C VAL A 67 3.71 -3.76 3.19
N GLY A 68 4.16 -3.21 2.07
CA GLY A 68 3.65 -1.94 1.56
C GLY A 68 3.61 -1.86 0.05
N ILE A 69 2.97 -0.79 -0.44
CA ILE A 69 2.89 -0.42 -1.86
C ILE A 69 3.62 0.90 -2.03
N TRP A 70 4.41 1.02 -3.10
CA TRP A 70 5.11 2.25 -3.47
C TRP A 70 5.11 2.46 -4.99
N TYR A 71 5.51 3.66 -5.42
CA TYR A 71 5.78 3.92 -6.82
C TYR A 71 7.09 3.24 -7.25
N LYS A 72 7.02 2.32 -8.22
CA LYS A 72 8.16 1.49 -8.65
C LYS A 72 9.35 2.33 -9.13
N ASN A 73 9.07 3.37 -9.91
CA ASN A 73 10.10 4.16 -10.58
C ASN A 73 10.74 5.25 -9.70
N ILE A 74 10.52 5.23 -8.38
CA ILE A 74 11.18 6.12 -7.42
C ILE A 74 12.29 5.34 -6.69
N PRO A 75 13.54 5.84 -6.67
CA PRO A 75 14.65 5.17 -5.98
C PRO A 75 14.37 4.92 -4.50
N GLU A 76 14.97 3.88 -3.93
CA GLU A 76 14.73 3.45 -2.55
C GLU A 76 14.95 4.57 -1.51
N ALA A 77 16.02 5.36 -1.66
CA ALA A 77 16.32 6.48 -0.77
C ALA A 77 15.24 7.59 -0.76
N GLY A 78 14.42 7.65 -1.82
CA GLY A 78 13.31 8.59 -1.96
C GLY A 78 11.94 7.91 -1.99
N ARG A 79 11.86 6.61 -1.72
CA ARG A 79 10.66 5.79 -1.91
C ARG A 79 9.49 6.39 -1.15
N ARG A 80 8.32 6.38 -1.81
CA ARG A 80 7.07 6.91 -1.27
C ARG A 80 6.09 5.75 -1.12
N TYR A 81 5.88 5.36 0.12
CA TYR A 81 4.92 4.31 0.47
C TYR A 81 3.52 4.90 0.49
N VAL A 82 2.63 4.35 -0.31
CA VAL A 82 1.25 4.83 -0.48
C VAL A 82 0.26 3.97 0.29
N TRP A 83 0.68 2.80 0.76
CA TRP A 83 -0.11 1.87 1.56
C TRP A 83 0.79 0.93 2.37
N VAL A 84 0.36 0.51 3.56
CA VAL A 84 1.08 -0.41 4.47
C VAL A 84 0.08 -1.33 5.18
N ALA A 85 0.25 -2.65 5.03
CA ALA A 85 -0.66 -3.65 5.59
C ALA A 85 -0.57 -3.73 7.13
N ASN A 86 0.59 -4.13 7.63
CA ASN A 86 0.83 -4.45 9.03
C ASN A 86 1.43 -3.25 9.80
N ARG A 87 0.93 -2.03 9.53
CA ARG A 87 1.55 -0.78 10.00
C ARG A 87 1.70 -0.67 11.53
N ASP A 88 0.81 -1.26 12.30
CA ASP A 88 0.85 -1.26 13.77
C ASP A 88 1.43 -2.54 14.37
N ASN A 89 1.67 -3.56 13.54
CA ASN A 89 2.20 -4.86 13.95
C ASN A 89 3.39 -5.22 13.04
N PRO A 90 4.57 -4.61 13.24
CA PRO A 90 5.75 -4.96 12.47
C PRO A 90 6.16 -6.42 12.70
N LEU A 91 6.77 -7.01 11.68
CA LEU A 91 7.58 -8.22 11.83
C LEU A 91 8.94 -7.82 12.38
N ASN A 92 9.41 -8.51 13.42
CA ASN A 92 10.70 -8.21 14.06
C ASN A 92 11.86 -9.05 13.51
N ASN A 93 11.69 -9.62 12.31
CA ASN A 93 12.66 -10.47 11.63
C ASN A 93 12.43 -10.44 10.11
N TYR A 94 13.44 -10.87 9.35
CA TYR A 94 13.42 -10.92 7.87
C TYR A 94 12.79 -12.20 7.27
N ASN A 95 12.27 -13.10 8.11
CA ASN A 95 11.70 -14.39 7.68
C ASN A 95 10.18 -14.35 7.52
N GLY A 96 9.55 -13.18 7.69
CA GLY A 96 8.11 -13.03 7.50
C GLY A 96 7.65 -13.44 6.11
N THR A 97 6.40 -13.87 6.00
CA THR A 97 5.80 -14.29 4.72
C THR A 97 4.46 -13.60 4.49
N LEU A 98 4.21 -13.19 3.25
CA LEU A 98 2.89 -12.78 2.75
C LEU A 98 2.40 -13.84 1.78
N GLY A 99 1.18 -14.34 2.01
CA GLY A 99 0.56 -15.37 1.18
C GLY A 99 -0.96 -15.34 1.26
N ILE A 100 -1.58 -16.23 0.50
CA ILE A 100 -3.01 -16.51 0.58
C ILE A 100 -3.21 -17.75 1.46
N SER A 101 -4.10 -17.67 2.44
CA SER A 101 -4.50 -18.78 3.31
C SER A 101 -6.01 -18.93 3.24
N GLY A 102 -6.49 -19.99 2.57
CA GLY A 102 -7.90 -20.11 2.20
C GLY A 102 -8.30 -18.98 1.25
N ALA A 103 -9.28 -18.17 1.64
CA ALA A 103 -9.73 -17.01 0.88
C ALA A 103 -9.23 -15.66 1.44
N THR A 104 -8.16 -15.67 2.24
CA THR A 104 -7.66 -14.49 2.99
C THR A 104 -6.18 -14.23 2.69
N LEU A 105 -5.78 -12.96 2.60
CA LEU A 105 -4.36 -12.56 2.62
C LEU A 105 -3.84 -12.59 4.05
N VAL A 106 -2.68 -13.20 4.27
CA VAL A 106 -2.09 -13.35 5.60
C VAL A 106 -0.61 -13.00 5.59
N ILE A 107 -0.18 -12.21 6.58
CA ILE A 107 1.22 -12.00 6.92
C ILE A 107 1.53 -12.84 8.15
N ARG A 108 2.53 -13.72 8.05
CA ARG A 108 2.95 -14.62 9.13
C ARG A 108 4.37 -14.35 9.58
N ASP A 109 4.61 -14.64 10.85
CA ASP A 109 5.93 -14.71 11.46
C ASP A 109 6.29 -16.20 11.71
N PRO A 110 7.07 -16.84 10.82
CA PRO A 110 7.47 -18.24 11.01
C PRO A 110 8.31 -18.46 12.26
N SER A 111 9.04 -17.43 12.72
CA SER A 111 9.93 -17.51 13.89
C SER A 111 9.17 -17.53 15.21
N ASP A 112 7.90 -17.12 15.20
CA ASP A 112 7.01 -17.07 16.35
C ASP A 112 5.83 -18.03 16.16
N ASN A 113 6.14 -19.34 16.08
CA ASN A 113 5.14 -20.40 15.91
C ASN A 113 4.15 -20.16 14.76
N ASN A 114 4.62 -19.57 13.65
CA ASN A 114 3.81 -19.22 12.49
C ASN A 114 2.63 -18.25 12.80
N ARG A 115 2.80 -17.38 13.80
CA ARG A 115 1.81 -16.40 14.25
C ARG A 115 1.33 -15.51 13.11
N ILE A 116 0.02 -15.27 13.05
CA ILE A 116 -0.57 -14.28 12.14
C ILE A 116 -0.29 -12.89 12.70
N VAL A 117 0.44 -12.09 11.95
CA VAL A 117 0.74 -10.70 12.28
C VAL A 117 -0.33 -9.76 11.72
N TRP A 118 -0.88 -10.11 10.55
CA TRP A 118 -1.94 -9.36 9.89
C TRP A 118 -2.72 -10.29 8.97
N SER A 119 -4.02 -10.02 8.81
CA SER A 119 -4.86 -10.71 7.83
C SER A 119 -5.90 -9.76 7.24
N SER A 120 -6.24 -9.95 5.98
CA SER A 120 -7.39 -9.26 5.38
C SER A 120 -8.71 -9.82 5.95
N THR A 121 -9.73 -8.99 6.08
CA THR A 121 -11.11 -9.48 6.27
C THR A 121 -11.72 -9.78 4.91
N SER A 122 -11.99 -11.05 4.61
CA SER A 122 -12.67 -11.46 3.38
C SER A 122 -13.80 -12.44 3.68
N PHE A 123 -14.84 -12.42 2.84
CA PHE A 123 -16.06 -13.21 2.98
C PHE A 123 -16.22 -14.25 1.86
N GLY A 124 -15.13 -14.53 1.13
CA GLY A 124 -15.11 -15.43 -0.02
C GLY A 124 -14.78 -16.87 0.32
N SER A 125 -14.95 -17.74 -0.67
CA SER A 125 -14.49 -19.13 -0.64
C SER A 125 -13.81 -19.47 -1.96
N GLY A 126 -13.10 -20.61 -2.02
CA GLY A 126 -12.43 -21.07 -3.23
C GLY A 126 -10.93 -20.76 -3.26
N SER A 127 -10.37 -20.67 -4.47
CA SER A 127 -8.94 -20.44 -4.72
C SER A 127 -8.72 -19.07 -5.36
N PRO A 128 -8.73 -17.99 -4.56
CA PRO A 128 -8.55 -16.66 -5.09
C PRO A 128 -7.09 -16.40 -5.49
N VAL A 129 -6.91 -15.30 -6.21
CA VAL A 129 -5.62 -14.73 -6.58
C VAL A 129 -5.54 -13.30 -6.08
N ALA A 130 -4.34 -12.83 -5.79
CA ALA A 130 -4.10 -11.44 -5.43
C ALA A 130 -3.30 -10.72 -6.52
N LYS A 131 -3.73 -9.50 -6.87
CA LYS A 131 -3.17 -8.72 -7.98
C LYS A 131 -3.02 -7.26 -7.57
N LEU A 132 -1.92 -6.65 -7.99
CA LEU A 132 -1.73 -5.20 -7.87
C LEU A 132 -2.16 -4.54 -9.18
N LEU A 133 -3.16 -3.65 -9.11
CA LEU A 133 -3.66 -2.92 -10.27
C LEU A 133 -2.83 -1.65 -10.52
N ASP A 134 -2.88 -1.11 -11.74
CA ASP A 134 -2.19 0.14 -12.11
C ASP A 134 -2.72 1.38 -11.39
N SER A 135 -3.90 1.28 -10.75
CA SER A 135 -4.40 2.29 -9.82
C SER A 135 -3.65 2.31 -8.48
N GLY A 136 -2.87 1.27 -8.18
CA GLY A 136 -2.27 1.01 -6.87
C GLY A 136 -3.20 0.22 -5.93
N ASN A 137 -4.38 -0.21 -6.41
CA ASN A 137 -5.28 -1.04 -5.64
C ASN A 137 -4.78 -2.50 -5.63
N PHE A 138 -4.49 -3.02 -4.44
CA PHE A 138 -4.14 -4.42 -4.25
C PHE A 138 -5.41 -5.18 -3.91
N VAL A 139 -5.80 -6.10 -4.79
CA VAL A 139 -7.07 -6.80 -4.73
C VAL A 139 -6.85 -8.29 -4.51
N LEU A 140 -7.73 -8.89 -3.70
CA LEU A 140 -7.92 -10.33 -3.64
C LEU A 140 -9.24 -10.63 -4.35
N MET A 141 -9.22 -11.50 -5.35
CA MET A 141 -10.38 -11.80 -6.20
C MET A 141 -10.44 -13.28 -6.55
N ASN A 142 -11.62 -13.79 -6.88
CA ASN A 142 -11.77 -15.16 -7.37
C ASN A 142 -11.02 -15.33 -8.69
N SER A 143 -10.45 -16.51 -8.91
CA SER A 143 -9.56 -16.80 -10.05
C SER A 143 -10.25 -16.83 -11.42
N ASN A 144 -11.58 -16.75 -11.47
CA ASN A 144 -12.35 -17.11 -12.67
C ASN A 144 -12.86 -15.97 -13.54
N ASP A 145 -12.78 -14.68 -13.17
CA ASP A 145 -13.18 -13.61 -14.08
C ASP A 145 -12.49 -12.28 -13.75
N GLU A 146 -12.21 -11.47 -14.78
CA GLU A 146 -11.70 -10.10 -14.63
C GLU A 146 -12.81 -9.11 -14.20
N ASP A 147 -13.98 -9.61 -13.82
CA ASP A 147 -15.12 -8.79 -13.47
C ASP A 147 -14.98 -8.16 -12.06
N PRO A 148 -15.33 -6.87 -11.89
CA PRO A 148 -15.26 -6.19 -10.59
C PRO A 148 -16.14 -6.81 -9.49
N GLY A 149 -17.12 -7.64 -9.86
CA GLY A 149 -18.02 -8.35 -8.94
C GLY A 149 -17.35 -9.47 -8.13
N ASP A 150 -16.14 -9.90 -8.53
CA ASP A 150 -15.42 -11.03 -7.93
C ASP A 150 -14.34 -10.61 -6.92
N ILE A 151 -14.24 -9.32 -6.60
CA ILE A 151 -13.33 -8.84 -5.57
C ILE A 151 -13.82 -9.33 -4.20
N LEU A 152 -12.95 -9.99 -3.45
CA LEU A 152 -13.19 -10.45 -2.07
C LEU A 152 -12.67 -9.45 -1.03
N TRP A 153 -11.57 -8.78 -1.34
CA TRP A 153 -10.94 -7.77 -0.50
C TRP A 153 -10.12 -6.79 -1.37
N GLN A 154 -9.96 -5.54 -0.94
CA GLN A 154 -9.13 -4.55 -1.64
C GLN A 154 -8.46 -3.56 -0.68
N SER A 155 -7.23 -3.14 -0.99
CA SER A 155 -6.47 -2.19 -0.17
C SER A 155 -7.09 -0.80 -0.14
N PHE A 156 -7.81 -0.39 -1.19
CA PHE A 156 -8.47 0.91 -1.26
C PHE A 156 -9.56 1.13 -0.20
N ASP A 157 -10.08 0.05 0.40
CA ASP A 157 -11.01 0.13 1.51
C ASP A 157 -10.33 0.33 2.87
N TYR A 158 -9.01 0.15 2.93
CA TYR A 158 -8.20 0.23 4.14
C TYR A 158 -7.00 1.17 3.93
N PRO A 159 -7.24 2.48 3.70
CA PRO A 159 -6.18 3.46 3.50
C PRO A 159 -5.20 3.56 4.69
N THR A 160 -3.95 3.99 4.40
CA THR A 160 -2.99 4.40 5.44
C THR A 160 -3.03 5.91 5.66
N ASP A 161 -2.17 6.67 5.01
CA ASP A 161 -1.99 8.11 5.14
C ASP A 161 -2.10 8.84 3.78
N THR A 162 -2.28 8.08 2.69
CA THR A 162 -2.30 8.57 1.32
C THR A 162 -3.65 8.26 0.65
N LEU A 163 -4.17 9.21 -0.13
CA LEU A 163 -5.35 9.04 -0.98
C LEU A 163 -4.91 9.05 -2.44
N LEU A 164 -4.89 7.87 -3.07
CA LEU A 164 -4.60 7.70 -4.49
C LEU A 164 -5.82 8.03 -5.37
N PRO A 165 -5.61 8.36 -6.66
CA PRO A 165 -6.70 8.47 -7.62
C PRO A 165 -7.59 7.21 -7.62
N GLY A 166 -8.91 7.40 -7.54
CA GLY A 166 -9.89 6.32 -7.50
C GLY A 166 -10.21 5.79 -6.10
N MET A 167 -9.44 6.14 -5.07
CA MET A 167 -9.81 5.84 -3.68
C MET A 167 -11.01 6.67 -3.23
N LYS A 168 -11.81 6.10 -2.33
CA LYS A 168 -12.95 6.77 -1.69
C LYS A 168 -12.57 7.17 -0.25
N LEU A 169 -13.10 8.29 0.23
CA LEU A 169 -12.97 8.73 1.62
C LEU A 169 -14.36 8.77 2.27
N GLY A 170 -14.46 8.29 3.51
CA GLY A 170 -15.72 8.14 4.25
C GLY A 170 -16.33 6.74 4.14
N SER A 171 -17.56 6.63 4.63
CA SER A 171 -18.38 5.42 4.54
C SER A 171 -18.82 5.14 3.11
N ASP A 172 -19.04 3.86 2.82
CA ASP A 172 -19.67 3.48 1.55
C ASP A 172 -21.15 3.90 1.54
N PRO A 173 -21.64 4.62 0.52
CA PRO A 173 -23.08 4.87 0.39
C PRO A 173 -23.86 3.58 0.09
N ASP A 174 -23.24 2.64 -0.62
CA ASP A 174 -23.84 1.36 -1.01
C ASP A 174 -23.34 0.26 -0.05
N VAL A 175 -23.82 0.35 1.19
CA VAL A 175 -23.44 -0.58 2.25
C VAL A 175 -23.93 -1.99 1.92
N ASN A 176 -23.01 -2.95 1.91
CA ASN A 176 -23.31 -4.38 1.94
C ASN A 176 -22.55 -5.03 3.11
N GLU A 177 -22.71 -6.34 3.31
CA GLU A 177 -22.05 -7.07 4.39
C GLU A 177 -20.52 -6.89 4.41
N ARG A 178 -19.90 -6.64 3.26
CA ARG A 178 -18.46 -6.41 3.11
C ARG A 178 -18.03 -4.98 3.47
N THR A 179 -18.85 -3.98 3.20
CA THR A 179 -18.49 -2.56 3.38
C THR A 179 -19.15 -1.89 4.59
N ALA A 180 -20.08 -2.56 5.27
CA ALA A 180 -20.84 -2.00 6.40
C ALA A 180 -20.00 -1.47 7.56
N HIS A 181 -18.89 -2.13 7.87
CA HIS A 181 -17.96 -1.72 8.93
C HIS A 181 -16.87 -0.75 8.46
N ILE A 182 -16.86 -0.37 7.18
CA ILE A 182 -15.75 0.37 6.59
C ILE A 182 -16.04 1.88 6.61
N ASN A 183 -15.21 2.62 7.34
CA ASN A 183 -15.13 4.08 7.23
C ASN A 183 -13.70 4.46 6.80
N ARG A 184 -13.55 4.91 5.54
CA ARG A 184 -12.24 5.18 4.94
C ARG A 184 -11.72 6.52 5.44
N VAL A 185 -10.66 6.50 6.25
CA VAL A 185 -9.99 7.69 6.80
C VAL A 185 -8.48 7.58 6.60
N LEU A 186 -7.78 8.70 6.43
CA LEU A 186 -6.33 8.68 6.34
C LEU A 186 -5.75 8.99 7.72
N THR A 187 -4.89 8.14 8.24
CA THR A 187 -4.16 8.38 9.50
C THR A 187 -2.66 8.47 9.19
N SER A 188 -2.05 9.60 9.57
CA SER A 188 -0.63 9.88 9.35
C SER A 188 0.26 8.76 9.88
N TRP A 189 1.47 8.64 9.34
CA TRP A 189 2.52 7.89 10.04
C TRP A 189 2.86 8.56 11.36
N LYS A 190 3.42 7.79 12.29
CA LYS A 190 3.88 8.31 13.58
C LYS A 190 5.07 9.25 13.40
N ASN A 191 5.97 8.92 12.48
CA ASN A 191 7.05 9.77 12.01
C ASN A 191 7.61 9.24 10.68
N ALA A 192 8.71 9.82 10.17
CA ALA A 192 9.30 9.49 8.87
C ALA A 192 9.80 8.04 8.72
N ILE A 193 10.07 7.34 9.83
CA ILE A 193 10.65 5.99 9.85
C ILE A 193 9.75 4.96 10.56
N ASP A 194 8.58 5.38 11.06
CA ASP A 194 7.64 4.53 11.79
C ASP A 194 6.24 4.67 11.17
N PRO A 195 5.80 3.68 10.36
CA PRO A 195 4.52 3.73 9.68
C PRO A 195 3.31 3.47 10.57
N SER A 196 3.52 3.13 11.85
CA SER A 196 2.41 2.99 12.80
C SER A 196 1.54 4.24 12.85
N ARG A 197 0.30 4.08 13.33
CA ARG A 197 -0.67 5.17 13.39
C ARG A 197 -0.12 6.35 14.19
N GLY A 198 -0.05 7.50 13.53
CA GLY A 198 0.32 8.78 14.12
C GLY A 198 -0.86 9.52 14.73
N ASN A 199 -0.62 10.79 15.05
CA ASN A 199 -1.55 11.60 15.83
C ASN A 199 -2.59 12.36 14.98
N TYR A 200 -2.51 12.29 13.65
CA TYR A 200 -3.37 13.06 12.76
C TYR A 200 -4.21 12.15 11.87
N THR A 201 -5.51 12.42 11.82
CA THR A 201 -6.45 11.71 10.96
C THR A 201 -7.25 12.69 10.11
N LEU A 202 -7.23 12.49 8.79
CA LEU A 202 -8.12 13.13 7.84
C LEU A 202 -9.36 12.27 7.64
N SER A 203 -10.53 12.84 7.91
CA SER A 203 -11.83 12.18 7.74
C SER A 203 -12.80 13.06 6.96
N LEU A 204 -13.75 12.40 6.29
CA LEU A 204 -14.97 13.03 5.79
C LEU A 204 -16.03 12.95 6.88
N GLU A 205 -16.58 14.09 7.28
CA GLU A 205 -17.56 14.20 8.36
C GLU A 205 -18.82 14.91 7.87
N ARG A 206 -19.99 14.46 8.33
CA ARG A 206 -21.26 15.13 8.08
C ARG A 206 -21.61 16.00 9.29
N ARG A 207 -21.91 17.27 9.05
CA ARG A 207 -22.34 18.21 10.08
C ARG A 207 -23.36 19.20 9.49
N ASP A 208 -24.45 19.44 10.21
CA ASP A 208 -25.53 20.37 9.79
C ASP A 208 -25.97 20.09 8.34
N GLU A 209 -26.25 18.81 8.06
CA GLU A 209 -26.65 18.27 6.75
C GLU A 209 -25.60 18.38 5.62
N SER A 210 -24.44 18.98 5.86
CA SER A 210 -23.37 19.17 4.88
C SER A 210 -22.14 18.30 5.18
N TRP A 211 -21.46 17.84 4.13
CA TRP A 211 -20.21 17.08 4.25
C TRP A 211 -18.99 18.01 4.25
N GLY A 212 -17.99 17.75 5.09
CA GLY A 212 -16.74 18.49 5.14
C GLY A 212 -15.56 17.60 5.47
N LEU A 213 -14.35 18.04 5.12
CA LEU A 213 -13.11 17.37 5.52
C LEU A 213 -12.62 17.95 6.84
N SER A 214 -12.07 17.08 7.68
CA SER A 214 -11.56 17.45 8.99
C SER A 214 -10.24 16.77 9.26
N ILE A 215 -9.30 17.51 9.84
CA ILE A 215 -8.09 16.93 10.42
C ILE A 215 -8.24 16.95 11.93
N MET A 216 -8.28 15.75 12.50
CA MET A 216 -8.30 15.51 13.93
C MET A 216 -6.88 15.23 14.40
N GLY A 217 -6.46 15.91 15.46
CA GLY A 217 -5.20 15.66 16.17
C GLY A 217 -5.41 14.77 17.40
N SER A 218 -4.34 14.63 18.19
CA SER A 218 -4.37 13.88 19.44
C SER A 218 -5.48 14.34 20.39
N GLY A 219 -6.11 13.39 21.09
CA GLY A 219 -7.22 13.66 22.01
C GLY A 219 -8.53 14.09 21.34
N ASN A 220 -8.77 13.69 20.08
CA ASN A 220 -9.93 14.11 19.27
C ASN A 220 -10.06 15.64 19.13
N LYS A 221 -8.94 16.37 19.21
CA LYS A 221 -8.93 17.81 18.99
C LYS A 221 -8.98 18.11 17.50
N ARG A 222 -9.97 18.87 17.05
CA ARG A 222 -10.02 19.33 15.65
C ARG A 222 -8.96 20.40 15.40
N MET A 223 -8.08 20.12 14.45
CA MET A 223 -6.98 21.00 14.05
C MET A 223 -7.35 21.83 12.82
N TYR A 224 -8.12 21.24 11.90
CA TYR A 224 -8.56 21.88 10.67
C TYR A 224 -9.96 21.40 10.27
N SER A 225 -10.68 22.25 9.55
CA SER A 225 -11.88 21.88 8.81
C SER A 225 -11.85 22.59 7.47
N SER A 226 -12.23 21.88 6.40
CA SER A 226 -12.38 22.48 5.08
C SER A 226 -13.67 23.29 4.92
N GLY A 227 -14.58 23.23 5.90
CA GLY A 227 -15.95 23.70 5.75
C GLY A 227 -16.80 22.79 4.85
N PRO A 228 -18.06 23.15 4.60
CA PRO A 228 -18.98 22.31 3.83
C PRO A 228 -18.59 22.22 2.36
N TRP A 229 -18.92 21.08 1.75
CA TRP A 229 -18.94 20.85 0.32
C TRP A 229 -20.10 21.62 -0.30
N ASN A 230 -19.83 22.44 -1.30
CA ASN A 230 -20.84 23.28 -1.96
C ASN A 230 -21.29 22.76 -3.33
N GLY A 231 -20.99 21.50 -3.66
CA GLY A 231 -21.26 20.92 -4.98
C GLY A 231 -20.09 21.01 -5.98
N ALA A 232 -19.10 21.87 -5.72
CA ALA A 232 -17.95 22.06 -6.61
C ALA A 232 -16.59 21.98 -5.90
N ALA A 233 -16.50 22.51 -4.67
CA ALA A 233 -15.29 22.50 -3.85
C ALA A 233 -15.66 22.51 -2.36
N PHE A 234 -14.71 22.12 -1.51
CA PHE A 234 -14.82 22.44 -0.09
C PHE A 234 -14.53 23.92 0.14
N PHE A 235 -15.29 24.57 1.01
CA PHE A 235 -15.26 26.03 1.20
C PHE A 235 -13.86 26.64 1.40
N ARG A 236 -12.98 25.96 2.14
CA ARG A 236 -11.61 26.42 2.49
C ARG A 236 -10.50 25.74 1.69
N LEU A 237 -10.84 24.96 0.65
CA LEU A 237 -9.84 24.36 -0.24
C LEU A 237 -9.79 25.12 -1.58
N PRO A 238 -8.59 25.28 -2.17
CA PRO A 238 -8.46 25.90 -3.49
C PRO A 238 -9.28 25.13 -4.53
N ARG A 239 -9.91 25.86 -5.45
CA ARG A 239 -10.58 25.24 -6.59
C ARG A 239 -9.53 24.64 -7.52
N PRO A 240 -9.72 23.41 -8.02
CA PRO A 240 -8.94 22.92 -9.15
C PRO A 240 -9.10 23.90 -10.31
N SER A 241 -7.99 24.27 -10.95
CA SER A 241 -8.05 25.08 -12.17
C SER A 241 -8.80 24.30 -13.26
N PRO A 242 -9.55 24.98 -14.16
CA PRO A 242 -10.15 24.31 -15.30
C PRO A 242 -9.05 23.60 -16.09
N ARG A 243 -9.27 22.32 -16.46
CA ARG A 243 -8.39 21.64 -17.40
C ARG A 243 -8.28 22.51 -18.66
N ARG A 244 -7.07 22.97 -19.00
CA ARG A 244 -6.83 23.62 -20.30
C ARG A 244 -7.33 22.65 -21.37
N PRO A 245 -8.18 23.08 -22.32
CA PRO A 245 -8.53 22.23 -23.45
C PRO A 245 -7.23 21.79 -24.11
N THR A 246 -7.05 20.49 -24.28
CA THR A 246 -5.97 19.94 -25.09
C THR A 246 -6.10 20.57 -26.47
N PRO A 247 -5.06 21.24 -27.00
CA PRO A 247 -5.09 21.67 -28.38
C PRO A 247 -5.33 20.41 -29.23
N LYS A 248 -6.38 20.44 -30.06
CA LYS A 248 -6.55 19.43 -31.10
C LYS A 248 -5.26 19.43 -31.92
N ALA A 249 -4.65 18.25 -32.06
CA ALA A 249 -3.51 18.10 -32.95
C ALA A 249 -3.91 18.58 -34.36
N PRO A 250 -2.99 19.23 -35.09
CA PRO A 250 -3.24 19.74 -36.44
C PRO A 250 -3.65 18.63 -37.42
#